data_AF-A0A1C3RIW0-F1
#
_entry.id   AF-A0A1C3RIW0-F1
#
_cell.length_a   1.000
_cell.length_b   1.000
_cell.length_c   1.000
_cell.angle_alpha   90.00
_cell.angle_beta   90.00
_cell.angle_gamma   90.00
#
_symmetry.space_group_name_H-M   'P 1'
#
loop_
_entity.id
_entity.type
_entity.pdbx_description
1 polymer ?
#
loop_
_entity_poly.entity_id
_entity_poly.type
_entity_poly.pdbx_seq_one_letter_code
_entity_poly.pdbx_strand_id
1 'polypeptide(L)'
;MKSALIALSVLIVLSGCMGASSPVYWKHKTLPSSQWRTDQNRCKRAVDKHLGLDYRNHADQGLSMYDEQMRQYEVGKKQKKLLNSCMRRLGYVPMN
;
A
#
# COMPACT_ATOMS: atom_id res chain seq x y z
N MET A 1 24.80 -11.41 -34.70
CA MET A 1 25.04 -10.69 -33.43
C MET A 1 24.01 -9.59 -33.12
N LYS A 2 23.28 -9.02 -34.11
CA LYS A 2 22.25 -7.99 -33.85
C LYS A 2 20.94 -8.53 -33.23
N SER A 3 20.58 -9.78 -33.56
CA SER A 3 19.31 -10.40 -33.09
C SER A 3 19.30 -10.76 -31.61
N ALA A 4 20.46 -10.93 -30.98
CA ALA A 4 20.57 -11.26 -29.56
C ALA A 4 20.26 -10.05 -28.65
N LEU A 5 20.57 -8.82 -29.12
CA LEU A 5 20.35 -7.59 -28.35
C LEU A 5 18.88 -7.18 -28.31
N ILE A 6 18.09 -7.56 -29.32
CA ILE A 6 16.65 -7.27 -29.39
C ILE A 6 15.86 -8.18 -28.44
N ALA A 7 16.31 -9.44 -28.25
CA ALA A 7 15.67 -10.36 -27.33
C ALA A 7 15.84 -9.95 -25.86
N LEU A 8 16.98 -9.31 -25.52
CA LEU A 8 17.27 -8.91 -24.14
C LEU A 8 16.41 -7.73 -23.67
N SER A 9 16.08 -6.79 -24.57
CA SER A 9 15.28 -5.61 -24.23
C SER A 9 13.79 -5.90 -24.02
N VAL A 10 13.25 -6.97 -24.63
CA VAL A 10 11.85 -7.40 -24.42
C VAL A 10 11.64 -8.01 -23.03
N LEU A 11 12.64 -8.69 -22.47
CA LEU A 11 12.56 -9.32 -21.15
C LEU A 11 12.51 -8.32 -19.98
N ILE A 12 13.10 -7.13 -20.14
CA ILE A 12 13.15 -6.11 -19.09
C ILE A 12 11.77 -5.45 -18.89
N VAL A 13 10.98 -5.31 -19.96
CA VAL A 13 9.66 -4.66 -19.92
C VAL A 13 8.62 -5.51 -19.17
N LEU A 14 8.78 -6.84 -19.17
CA LEU A 14 7.84 -7.78 -18.53
C LEU A 14 7.98 -7.89 -17.00
N SER A 15 9.09 -7.44 -16.43
CA SER A 15 9.34 -7.53 -14.98
C SER A 15 8.73 -6.38 -14.16
N GLY A 16 8.15 -5.37 -14.81
CA GLY A 16 7.65 -4.15 -14.17
C GLY A 16 6.24 -4.24 -13.53
N CYS A 17 5.47 -5.30 -13.76
CA CYS A 17 4.04 -5.32 -13.39
C CYS A 17 3.69 -6.14 -12.13
N MET A 18 4.65 -6.80 -11.47
CA MET A 18 4.33 -7.74 -10.37
C MET A 18 4.24 -7.11 -8.96
N GLY A 19 4.43 -5.79 -8.83
CA GLY A 19 4.49 -5.11 -7.52
C GLY A 19 3.25 -4.33 -7.09
N ALA A 20 2.31 -4.07 -7.99
CA ALA A 20 1.11 -3.29 -7.66
C ALA A 20 0.11 -4.18 -6.91
N SER A 21 0.12 -4.14 -5.58
CA SER A 21 -0.92 -4.77 -4.79
C SER A 21 -2.28 -4.22 -5.23
N SER A 22 -3.15 -5.09 -5.76
CA SER A 22 -4.49 -4.69 -6.21
C SER A 22 -5.20 -3.92 -5.09
N PRO A 23 -5.87 -2.79 -5.42
CA PRO A 23 -6.59 -2.02 -4.43
C PRO A 23 -7.63 -2.91 -3.73
N VAL A 24 -7.56 -2.96 -2.40
CA VAL A 24 -8.55 -3.68 -1.58
C VAL A 24 -9.78 -2.80 -1.46
N TYR A 25 -10.86 -3.21 -2.12
CA TYR A 25 -12.17 -2.57 -1.98
C TYR A 25 -12.89 -3.13 -0.75
N TRP A 26 -13.69 -2.30 -0.08
CA TRP A 26 -14.39 -2.64 1.15
C TRP A 26 -15.90 -2.58 0.94
N LYS A 27 -16.65 -3.49 1.55
CA LYS A 27 -18.12 -3.49 1.57
C LYS A 27 -18.66 -3.58 2.99
N HIS A 28 -19.82 -3.00 3.21
CA HIS A 28 -20.60 -3.13 4.44
C HIS A 28 -22.01 -3.64 4.10
N LYS A 29 -22.62 -4.44 4.98
CA LYS A 29 -23.93 -5.06 4.69
C LYS A 29 -25.08 -4.05 4.72
N THR A 30 -25.02 -3.07 5.62
CA THR A 30 -26.14 -2.16 5.91
C THR A 30 -25.85 -0.68 5.63
N LEU A 31 -24.58 -0.32 5.39
CA LEU A 31 -24.18 1.08 5.18
C LEU A 31 -24.08 1.37 3.68
N PRO A 32 -24.53 2.55 3.22
CA PRO A 32 -24.46 2.92 1.82
C PRO A 32 -23.02 3.05 1.33
N SER A 33 -22.78 2.73 0.05
CA SER A 33 -21.45 2.72 -0.55
C SER A 33 -20.74 4.08 -0.55
N SER A 34 -21.50 5.17 -0.56
CA SER A 34 -21.00 6.53 -0.42
C SER A 34 -20.22 6.77 0.88
N GLN A 35 -20.52 6.01 1.95
CA GLN A 35 -19.85 6.14 3.24
C GLN A 35 -18.53 5.37 3.33
N TRP A 36 -18.37 4.31 2.54
CA TRP A 36 -17.26 3.35 2.70
C TRP A 36 -15.88 4.00 2.54
N ARG A 37 -15.73 4.89 1.56
CA ARG A 37 -14.47 5.62 1.34
C ARG A 37 -14.17 6.59 2.48
N THR A 38 -15.20 7.22 3.04
CA THR A 38 -15.07 8.15 4.16
C THR A 38 -14.57 7.41 5.41
N ASP A 39 -15.15 6.24 5.70
CA ASP A 39 -14.76 5.42 6.85
C ASP A 39 -13.37 4.82 6.67
N GLN A 40 -13.04 4.36 5.47
CA GLN A 40 -11.68 3.93 5.12
C GLN A 40 -10.66 5.04 5.32
N ASN A 41 -10.97 6.27 4.88
CA ASN A 41 -10.09 7.42 5.06
C ASN A 41 -9.94 7.80 6.54
N ARG A 42 -11.01 7.69 7.34
CA ARG A 42 -10.96 7.91 8.79
C ARG A 42 -10.04 6.89 9.45
N CYS A 43 -10.20 5.60 9.14
CA CYS A 43 -9.31 4.54 9.61
C CYS A 43 -7.86 4.80 9.18
N LYS A 44 -7.61 5.17 7.92
CA LYS A 44 -6.26 5.47 7.42
C LYS A 44 -5.61 6.59 8.22
N ARG A 45 -6.30 7.73 8.42
CA ARG A 45 -5.76 8.85 9.21
C ARG A 45 -5.46 8.46 10.67
N ALA A 46 -6.32 7.64 11.28
CA ALA A 46 -6.11 7.16 12.64
C ALA A 46 -4.87 6.25 12.73
N VAL A 47 -4.66 5.38 11.73
CA VAL A 47 -3.47 4.53 11.63
C VAL A 47 -2.21 5.36 11.38
N ASP A 48 -2.27 6.33 10.47
CA ASP A 48 -1.13 7.21 10.16
C ASP A 48 -0.71 7.99 11.41
N LYS A 49 -1.70 8.52 12.15
CA LYS A 49 -1.47 9.17 13.45
C LYS A 49 -0.87 8.21 14.48
N HIS A 50 -1.36 6.96 14.57
CA HIS A 50 -0.85 5.97 15.51
C HIS A 50 0.59 5.54 15.20
N LEU A 51 0.94 5.44 13.92
CA LEU A 51 2.29 5.08 13.48
C LEU A 51 3.26 6.28 13.44
N GLY A 52 2.79 7.49 13.75
CA GLY A 52 3.61 8.70 13.68
C GLY A 52 4.08 9.02 12.26
N LEU A 53 3.32 8.62 11.24
CA LEU A 53 3.63 8.88 9.84
C LEU A 53 3.30 10.33 9.51
N ASP A 54 4.16 11.24 9.94
CA ASP A 54 4.13 12.62 9.46
C ASP A 54 4.91 12.67 8.14
N TYR A 55 4.21 12.96 7.04
CA TYR A 55 4.75 13.03 5.68
C TYR A 55 5.94 14.01 5.56
N ARG A 56 6.18 14.86 6.56
CA ARG A 56 7.20 15.91 6.55
C ARG A 56 8.59 15.49 7.08
N ASN A 57 8.75 14.34 7.75
CA ASN A 57 9.93 14.08 8.60
C ASN A 57 10.89 12.95 8.16
N HIS A 58 10.94 12.60 6.87
CA HIS A 58 11.74 11.45 6.44
C HIS A 58 12.85 11.76 5.43
N ALA A 59 13.13 13.03 5.13
CA ALA A 59 14.00 13.38 4.02
C ALA A 59 15.51 13.16 4.26
N ASP A 60 15.99 12.88 5.47
CA ASP A 60 17.44 13.01 5.73
C ASP A 60 18.04 12.05 6.79
N GLN A 61 17.64 10.77 6.79
CA GLN A 61 18.16 9.80 7.77
C GLN A 61 19.50 9.15 7.38
N GLY A 62 20.09 9.51 6.23
CA GLY A 62 21.36 8.93 5.77
C GLY A 62 21.32 7.40 5.55
N LEU A 63 20.11 6.84 5.36
CA LEU A 63 19.91 5.40 5.17
C LEU A 63 20.44 4.93 3.81
N SER A 64 20.93 3.69 3.76
CA SER A 64 21.18 3.04 2.48
C SER A 64 19.86 2.88 1.69
N MET A 65 19.94 2.77 0.37
CA MET A 65 18.73 2.56 -0.45
C MET A 65 17.96 1.30 -0.04
N TYR A 66 18.68 0.24 0.35
CA TYR A 66 18.07 -1.01 0.81
C TYR A 66 17.32 -0.81 2.14
N ASP A 67 17.94 -0.12 3.10
CA ASP A 67 17.32 0.12 4.41
C ASP A 67 16.10 1.01 4.29
N GLU A 68 16.13 2.03 3.42
CA GLU A 68 14.97 2.86 3.14
C GLU A 68 13.84 2.04 2.50
N GLN A 69 14.15 1.18 1.52
CA GLN A 69 13.15 0.28 0.92
C GLN A 69 12.53 -0.66 1.96
N MET A 70 13.36 -1.26 2.82
CA MET A 70 12.88 -2.14 3.89
C MET A 70 12.05 -1.39 4.93
N ARG A 71 12.44 -0.16 5.29
CA ARG A 71 11.67 0.71 6.18
C ARG A 71 10.29 1.00 5.63
N GLN A 72 10.20 1.42 4.36
CA GLN A 72 8.93 1.68 3.68
C GLN A 72 8.05 0.43 3.60
N TYR A 73 8.66 -0.73 3.29
CA TYR A 73 7.96 -2.01 3.25
C TYR A 73 7.35 -2.37 4.62
N GLU A 74 8.15 -2.31 5.69
CA GLU A 74 7.69 -2.65 7.05
C GLU A 74 6.61 -1.69 7.56
N VAL A 75 6.77 -0.39 7.29
CA VAL A 75 5.74 0.62 7.58
C VAL A 75 4.46 0.32 6.82
N GLY A 76 4.53 0.08 5.51
CA GLY A 76 3.37 -0.24 4.67
C GLY A 76 2.65 -1.51 5.13
N LYS A 77 3.41 -2.54 5.54
CA LYS A 77 2.87 -3.79 6.10
C LYS A 77 2.11 -3.55 7.41
N LYS A 78 2.68 -2.77 8.34
CA LYS A 78 2.02 -2.39 9.60
C LYS A 78 0.75 -1.55 9.35
N GLN A 79 0.85 -0.55 8.46
CA GLN A 79 -0.28 0.30 8.08
C GLN A 79 -1.43 -0.53 7.51
N LYS A 80 -1.15 -1.46 6.58
CA LYS A 80 -2.14 -2.37 6.00
C LYS A 80 -2.81 -3.24 7.06
N LYS A 81 -2.03 -3.83 7.98
CA LYS A 81 -2.56 -4.66 9.07
C LYS A 81 -3.52 -3.88 9.97
N LEU A 82 -3.14 -2.66 10.37
CA LEU A 82 -3.95 -1.82 11.25
C LEU A 82 -5.21 -1.29 10.55
N LEU A 83 -5.08 -0.88 9.28
CA LEU A 83 -6.23 -0.48 8.47
C LEU A 83 -7.25 -1.61 8.34
N ASN A 84 -6.79 -2.82 8.04
CA ASN A 84 -7.65 -4.01 7.96
C ASN A 84 -8.36 -4.28 9.29
N SER A 85 -7.67 -4.13 10.42
CA SER A 85 -8.27 -4.30 11.74
C SER A 85 -9.34 -3.24 12.01
N CYS A 86 -9.06 -1.97 11.69
CA CYS A 86 -10.01 -0.87 11.86
C CYS A 86 -11.28 -1.10 11.03
N MET A 87 -11.14 -1.40 9.74
CA MET A 87 -12.28 -1.66 8.85
C MET A 87 -13.13 -2.84 9.33
N ARG A 88 -12.49 -3.93 9.74
CA ARG A 88 -13.21 -5.10 10.29
C ARG A 88 -13.97 -4.78 11.58
N ARG A 89 -13.42 -3.96 12.47
CA ARG A 89 -14.12 -3.50 13.68
C ARG A 89 -15.35 -2.66 13.37
N LEU A 90 -15.32 -1.92 12.26
CA LEU A 90 -16.48 -1.18 11.74
C LEU A 90 -17.47 -2.06 10.95
N GLY A 91 -17.29 -3.39 10.93
CA GLY A 91 -18.20 -4.32 10.25
C GLY A 91 -17.96 -4.48 8.75
N TYR A 92 -16.91 -3.86 8.21
CA TYR A 92 -16.55 -4.00 6.80
C TYR A 92 -15.85 -5.32 6.51
N VAL A 93 -16.08 -5.84 5.31
CA VAL A 93 -15.35 -6.99 4.76
C VAL A 93 -14.72 -6.60 3.42
N PRO A 94 -13.60 -7.23 3.02
CA PRO A 94 -13.03 -7.01 1.70
C PRO A 94 -14.02 -7.45 0.62
N MET A 95 -14.06 -6.72 -0.48
CA MET A 95 -14.54 -7.23 -1.75
C MET A 95 -13.40 -8.04 -2.36
N ASN A 96 -13.68 -9.30 -2.67
CA ASN A 96 -12.75 -10.14 -3.43
C ASN A 96 -12.80 -9.76 -4.90
#